data_AF-A0A0M2CRN6-F1
#
_entry.id   AF-A0A0M2CRN6-F1
#
_cell.length_a   1.000
_cell.length_b   1.000
_cell.length_c   1.000
_cell.angle_alpha   90.00
_cell.angle_beta   90.00
_cell.angle_gamma   90.00
#
_symmetry.space_group_name_H-M   'P 1'
#
loop_
_entity.id
_entity.type
_entity.pdbx_description
1 polymer ?
#
loop_
_entity_poly.entity_id
_entity_poly.type
_entity_poly.pdbx_seq_one_letter_code
_entity_poly.pdbx_strand_id
1 'polypeptide(L)'
;NGVRKACQGRPVSEDDLAMLAQEVEETIRALGAAEIEAHEVGLAILAPLRRLDVVAYLRFASVYQAFDGLGDFEEAIDLLRRQQAEQTGQQTIPATVEPIGAARKRSGRRPRGKGLEGVSQPRLL
;
A
#
# COMPACT_ATOMS: atom_id res chain seq x y z
N ASN A 1 -10.56 22.92 14.53
CA ASN A 1 -11.85 22.47 13.94
C ASN A 1 -11.86 22.31 12.42
N GLY A 2 -10.95 22.93 11.64
CA GLY A 2 -10.96 22.81 10.16
C GLY A 2 -10.79 21.37 9.65
N VAL A 3 -9.69 20.70 10.03
CA VAL A 3 -9.38 19.33 9.57
C VAL A 3 -10.46 18.33 9.96
N ARG A 4 -10.88 18.37 11.24
CA ARG A 4 -11.98 17.54 11.75
C ARG A 4 -13.25 17.65 10.90
N LYS A 5 -13.62 18.87 10.47
CA LYS A 5 -14.77 19.09 9.58
C LYS A 5 -14.54 18.49 8.20
N ALA A 6 -13.34 18.64 7.63
CA ALA A 6 -12.99 18.07 6.34
C ALA A 6 -13.03 16.53 6.34
N CYS A 7 -12.72 15.89 7.47
CA CYS A 7 -12.75 14.43 7.64
C CYS A 7 -14.14 13.85 7.96
N GLN A 8 -15.19 14.66 8.13
CA GLN A 8 -16.52 14.15 8.50
C GLN A 8 -17.06 13.14 7.47
N GLY A 9 -17.46 11.95 7.95
CA GLY A 9 -17.98 10.87 7.11
C GLY A 9 -16.91 10.08 6.34
N ARG A 10 -15.62 10.31 6.63
CA ARG A 10 -14.49 9.56 6.08
C ARG A 10 -13.98 8.54 7.11
N PRO A 11 -13.30 7.47 6.66
CA PRO A 11 -12.69 6.49 7.56
C PRO A 11 -11.39 7.04 8.17
N VAL A 12 -11.51 8.11 8.95
CA VAL A 12 -10.39 8.77 9.64
C VAL A 12 -10.68 8.76 11.14
N SER A 13 -9.81 8.13 11.92
CA SER A 13 -9.97 8.02 13.38
C SER A 13 -9.42 9.25 14.11
N GLU A 14 -9.72 9.35 15.41
CA GLU A 14 -9.13 10.39 16.26
C GLU A 14 -7.61 10.23 16.39
N ASP A 15 -7.12 8.99 16.41
CA ASP A 15 -5.68 8.70 16.48
C ASP A 15 -4.97 9.15 15.21
N ASP A 16 -5.58 8.94 14.03
CA ASP A 16 -5.04 9.45 12.77
C ASP A 16 -4.94 10.98 12.76
N LEU A 17 -5.96 11.66 13.31
CA LEU A 17 -5.94 13.11 13.44
C LEU A 17 -4.87 13.59 14.43
N ALA A 18 -4.65 12.85 15.53
CA ALA A 18 -3.60 13.16 16.49
C ALA A 18 -2.21 12.99 15.86
N MET A 19 -1.99 11.91 15.10
CA MET A 19 -0.74 11.69 14.36
C MET A 19 -0.51 12.77 13.30
N LEU A 20 -1.55 13.15 12.56
CA LEU A 20 -1.47 14.26 11.61
C LEU A 20 -1.08 15.57 12.30
N ALA A 21 -1.68 15.87 13.46
CA ALA A 21 -1.34 17.07 14.22
C ALA A 21 0.11 17.06 14.71
N GLN A 22 0.61 15.91 15.16
CA GLN A 22 2.02 15.74 15.55
C GLN A 22 2.97 16.00 14.38
N GLU A 23 2.69 15.44 13.20
CA GLU A 23 3.52 15.64 12.01
C GLU A 23 3.57 17.12 11.58
N VAL A 24 2.41 17.80 11.62
CA VAL A 24 2.33 19.23 11.32
C VAL A 24 3.12 20.03 12.36
N GLU A 25 2.97 19.73 13.65
CA GLU A 25 3.70 20.39 14.72
C GLU A 25 5.21 20.25 14.55
N GLU A 26 5.69 19.05 14.21
CA GLU A 26 7.12 18.81 13.94
C GLU A 26 7.63 19.59 12.73
N THR A 27 6.84 19.63 11.65
CA THR A 27 7.16 20.42 10.45
C THR A 27 7.28 21.91 10.76
N ILE A 28 6.30 22.44 11.50
CA ILE A 28 6.24 23.84 11.91
C ILE A 28 7.37 24.19 12.87
N ARG A 29 7.66 23.32 13.85
CA ARG A 29 8.78 23.49 14.79
C ARG A 29 10.12 23.52 14.08
N ALA A 30 10.31 22.69 13.04
CA ALA A 30 11.55 22.62 12.28
C ALA A 30 11.85 23.92 11.51
N LEU A 31 10.87 24.80 11.28
CA LEU A 31 11.09 26.11 10.66
C LEU A 31 11.88 27.06 11.56
N GLY A 32 11.91 26.82 12.88
CA GLY A 32 12.64 27.65 13.84
C GLY A 32 12.12 29.09 13.97
N ALA A 33 10.93 29.38 13.44
CA ALA A 33 10.31 30.68 13.50
C ALA A 33 9.71 30.94 14.90
N ALA A 34 9.86 32.18 15.39
CA ALA A 34 9.30 32.59 16.68
C ALA A 34 7.77 32.76 16.63
N GLU A 35 7.24 33.16 15.46
CA GLU A 35 5.82 33.33 15.18
C GLU A 35 5.52 32.74 13.81
N ILE A 36 4.34 32.15 13.66
CA ILE A 36 3.90 31.48 12.44
C ILE A 36 2.45 31.87 12.17
N GLU A 37 2.18 32.26 10.93
CA GLU A 37 0.86 32.69 10.53
C GLU A 37 -0.12 31.50 10.51
N ALA A 38 -1.36 31.71 10.95
CA ALA A 38 -2.35 30.64 10.99
C ALA A 38 -2.63 30.03 9.59
N HIS A 39 -2.44 30.84 8.54
CA HIS A 39 -2.53 30.37 7.16
C HIS A 39 -1.43 29.36 6.82
N GLU A 40 -0.19 29.58 7.26
CA GLU A 40 0.94 28.68 7.02
C GLU A 40 0.75 27.33 7.71
N VAL A 41 0.19 27.32 8.93
CA VAL A 41 -0.21 26.08 9.61
C VAL A 41 -1.28 25.33 8.80
N GLY A 42 -2.24 26.07 8.23
CA GLY A 42 -3.24 25.54 7.31
C GLY A 42 -2.62 24.88 6.08
N LEU A 43 -1.63 25.51 5.46
CA LEU A 43 -0.93 24.95 4.30
C LEU A 43 -0.12 23.72 4.69
N ALA A 44 0.54 23.72 5.85
CA ALA A 44 1.32 22.58 6.35
C ALA A 44 0.47 21.33 6.58
N ILE A 45 -0.84 21.48 6.87
CA ILE A 45 -1.78 20.37 7.01
C ILE A 45 -2.05 19.65 5.67
N LEU A 46 -1.98 20.34 4.54
CA LEU A 46 -2.43 19.80 3.25
C LEU A 46 -1.65 18.54 2.83
N ALA A 47 -0.33 18.55 3.01
CA ALA A 47 0.54 17.45 2.63
C ALA A 47 0.25 16.15 3.42
N PRO A 48 0.23 16.13 4.77
CA PRO A 48 -0.13 14.94 5.53
C PRO A 48 -1.60 14.55 5.34
N LEU A 49 -2.51 15.52 5.27
CA LEU A 49 -3.93 15.24 5.05
C LEU A 49 -4.18 14.54 3.72
N ARG A 50 -3.43 14.90 2.67
CA ARG A 50 -3.53 14.24 1.35
C ARG A 50 -3.14 12.77 1.39
N ARG A 51 -2.13 12.41 2.18
CA ARG A 51 -1.73 11.00 2.36
C ARG A 51 -2.73 10.23 3.21
N LEU A 52 -3.32 10.91 4.20
CA LEU A 52 -4.32 10.32 5.08
C LEU A 52 -5.64 10.06 4.36
N ASP A 53 -6.22 11.07 3.71
CA ASP A 53 -7.46 10.94 2.96
C ASP A 53 -7.59 12.01 1.86
N VAL A 54 -7.64 11.53 0.61
CA VAL A 54 -7.69 12.40 -0.58
C VAL A 54 -8.96 13.27 -0.64
N VAL A 55 -10.11 12.77 -0.16
CA VAL A 55 -11.37 13.52 -0.19
C VAL A 55 -11.40 14.60 0.88
N ALA A 56 -10.93 14.28 2.09
CA ALA A 56 -10.76 15.26 3.16
C ALA A 56 -9.75 16.34 2.76
N TYR A 57 -8.66 15.96 2.08
CA TYR A 57 -7.72 16.91 1.49
C TYR A 57 -8.42 17.87 0.52
N LEU A 58 -9.20 17.38 -0.46
CA LEU A 58 -9.88 18.25 -1.42
C LEU A 58 -10.86 19.23 -0.73
N ARG A 59 -11.60 18.76 0.29
CA ARG A 59 -12.52 19.59 1.08
C ARG A 59 -11.80 20.67 1.88
N PHE A 60 -10.59 20.38 2.35
CA PHE A 60 -9.78 21.32 3.13
C PHE A 60 -9.04 22.30 2.21
N ALA A 61 -8.47 21.79 1.11
CA ALA A 61 -7.77 22.55 0.09
C ALA A 61 -8.66 23.64 -0.53
N SER A 62 -9.92 23.34 -0.81
CA SER A 62 -10.82 24.34 -1.42
C SER A 62 -10.99 25.61 -0.60
N VAL A 63 -10.88 25.52 0.73
CA VAL A 63 -10.93 26.68 1.62
C VAL A 63 -9.56 27.35 1.73
N TYR A 64 -8.51 26.56 2.02
CA TYR A 64 -7.19 27.12 2.35
C TYR A 64 -6.39 27.59 1.14
N GLN A 65 -6.66 27.06 -0.05
CA GLN A 65 -6.09 27.52 -1.31
C GLN A 65 -7.07 28.40 -2.10
N ALA A 66 -8.21 28.78 -1.48
CA ALA A 66 -9.22 29.68 -2.05
C ALA A 66 -9.67 29.26 -3.46
N PHE A 67 -10.14 28.02 -3.61
CA PHE A 67 -10.69 27.56 -4.88
C PHE A 67 -11.92 28.40 -5.24
N ASP A 68 -11.92 28.96 -6.43
CA ASP A 68 -12.95 29.88 -6.93
C ASP A 68 -13.84 29.20 -7.98
N GLY A 69 -13.34 28.17 -8.66
CA GLY A 69 -14.10 27.49 -9.71
C GLY A 69 -13.70 26.04 -9.95
N LEU A 70 -14.33 25.45 -10.97
CA LEU A 70 -14.06 24.05 -11.36
C LEU A 70 -12.60 23.82 -11.75
N GLY A 71 -11.93 24.82 -12.33
CA GLY A 71 -10.53 24.72 -12.74
C GLY A 71 -9.59 24.36 -11.58
N ASP A 72 -9.78 24.95 -10.40
CA ASP A 72 -8.95 24.65 -9.23
C ASP A 72 -9.11 23.19 -8.77
N PHE A 73 -10.34 22.67 -8.86
CA PHE A 73 -10.61 21.26 -8.59
C PHE A 73 -9.98 20.35 -9.64
N GLU A 74 -10.03 20.71 -10.92
CA GLU A 74 -9.40 19.95 -12.00
C GLU A 74 -7.88 19.87 -11.78
N GLU A 75 -7.23 20.99 -11.49
CA GLU A 75 -5.79 21.03 -11.17
C GLU A 75 -5.44 20.15 -9.96
N ALA A 76 -6.23 20.25 -8.89
CA ALA A 76 -6.03 19.44 -7.69
C ALA A 76 -6.23 17.94 -7.98
N ILE A 77 -7.23 17.57 -8.77
CA ILE A 77 -7.50 16.18 -9.17
C ILE A 77 -6.37 15.63 -10.05
N ASP A 78 -5.88 16.43 -11.00
CA ASP A 78 -4.79 16.02 -11.88
C ASP A 78 -3.48 15.83 -11.10
N LEU A 79 -3.20 16.69 -10.12
CA LEU A 79 -2.09 16.49 -9.19
C LEU A 79 -2.23 15.16 -8.45
N LEU A 80 -3.42 14.86 -7.93
CA LEU A 80 -3.67 13.61 -7.20
C LEU A 80 -3.50 12.37 -8.10
N ARG A 81 -3.98 12.41 -9.35
CA ARG A 81 -3.81 11.32 -10.32
C ARG A 81 -2.34 11.03 -10.62
N ARG A 82 -1.52 12.07 -10.80
CA ARG A 82 -0.07 11.91 -11.06
C ARG A 82 0.61 11.20 -9.89
N GLN A 83 0.29 11.60 -8.67
CA GLN A 83 0.87 10.99 -7.47
C GLN A 83 0.44 9.53 -7.27
N GLN A 84 -0.79 9.18 -7.62
CA GLN A 84 -1.24 7.78 -7.59
C GLN A 84 -0.47 6.91 -8.61
N ALA A 85 -0.18 7.46 -9.80
CA ALA A 85 0.61 6.77 -10.81
C ALA A 85 2.06 6.52 -10.33
N GLU A 86 2.69 7.50 -9.68
CA GLU A 86 4.03 7.36 -9.08
C GLU A 86 4.08 6.29 -7.99
N GLN A 87 3.07 6.25 -7.11
CA GLN A 87 3.00 5.23 -6.05
C GLN A 87 2.76 3.81 -6.58
N THR A 88 2.06 3.67 -7.71
CA THR A 88 1.78 2.37 -8.34
C THR A 88 3.01 1.86 -9.12
N GLY A 89 3.81 2.76 -9.71
CA GLY A 89 5.02 2.41 -10.44
C GLY A 89 6.18 1.89 -9.56
N GLN A 90 6.21 2.27 -8.29
CA GLN A 90 7.28 1.88 -7.35
C GLN A 90 7.08 0.48 -6.73
N GLN A 91 5.94 -0.18 -6.95
CA GLN A 91 5.69 -1.57 -6.54
C GLN A 91 6.10 -2.58 -7.63
N THR A 92 7.32 -2.49 -8.14
CA THR A 92 7.91 -3.60 -8.92
C THR A 92 8.60 -4.56 -7.94
N ILE A 93 7.90 -5.65 -7.62
CA ILE A 93 8.44 -6.82 -6.93
C ILE A 93 9.63 -7.34 -7.76
N PRO A 94 10.84 -7.57 -7.20
CA PRO A 94 11.87 -8.27 -7.93
C PRO A 94 11.42 -9.71 -8.14
N ALA A 95 10.97 -10.03 -9.36
CA ALA A 95 10.72 -11.39 -9.79
C ALA A 95 12.06 -12.15 -9.92
N THR A 96 12.60 -12.63 -8.80
CA THR A 96 13.47 -13.81 -8.82
C THR A 96 12.62 -15.01 -8.41
N VAL A 97 11.90 -15.56 -9.40
CA VAL A 97 11.32 -16.89 -9.27
C VAL A 97 12.41 -17.86 -9.74
N GLU A 98 13.21 -18.38 -8.82
CA GLU A 98 14.03 -19.56 -9.09
C GLU A 98 13.10 -20.73 -9.48
N PRO A 99 13.32 -21.41 -10.61
CA PRO A 99 12.55 -22.62 -10.92
C PRO A 99 13.03 -23.73 -9.97
N ILE A 100 12.17 -24.14 -9.02
CA ILE A 100 12.38 -25.37 -8.25
C ILE A 100 12.13 -26.55 -9.19
N GLY A 101 13.16 -26.95 -9.92
CA GLY A 101 13.11 -28.08 -10.84
C GLY A 101 14.44 -28.83 -10.88
N ALA A 102 14.54 -29.93 -10.12
CA ALA A 102 15.36 -31.08 -10.51
C ALA A 102 14.96 -32.32 -9.68
N ALA A 103 14.01 -33.08 -10.21
CA ALA A 103 13.70 -34.43 -9.74
C ALA A 103 14.95 -35.33 -9.88
N ARG A 104 15.58 -35.64 -8.75
CA ARG A 104 16.72 -36.56 -8.70
C ARG A 104 16.22 -38.00 -8.71
N LYS A 105 16.13 -38.63 -9.89
CA LYS A 105 15.91 -40.08 -10.00
C LYS A 105 17.05 -40.82 -9.30
N ARG A 106 16.78 -41.44 -8.16
CA ARG A 106 17.63 -42.50 -7.59
C ARG A 106 16.94 -43.84 -7.78
N SER A 107 17.57 -44.65 -8.60
CA SER A 107 17.32 -46.07 -8.85
C SER A 107 17.06 -46.85 -7.55
N GLY A 108 15.82 -47.30 -7.36
CA GLY A 108 15.42 -48.31 -6.38
C GLY A 108 14.87 -49.56 -7.08
N ARG A 109 15.77 -50.43 -7.54
CA ARG A 109 15.53 -51.83 -7.94
C ARG A 109 15.60 -52.64 -6.62
N ARG A 110 14.71 -53.53 -6.16
CA ARG A 110 13.69 -54.44 -6.72
C ARG A 110 12.84 -54.91 -5.50
N PRO A 111 11.54 -55.22 -5.64
CA PRO A 111 10.80 -55.96 -4.60
C PRO A 111 11.11 -57.47 -4.70
N ARG A 112 11.41 -58.13 -3.57
CA ARG A 112 11.42 -59.60 -3.48
C ARG A 112 10.01 -60.09 -3.18
N GLY A 113 9.40 -60.68 -4.20
CA GLY A 113 8.07 -61.27 -4.15
C GLY A 113 7.98 -62.49 -3.25
N LYS A 114 6.77 -62.67 -2.71
CA LYS A 114 6.30 -63.74 -1.85
C LYS A 114 6.48 -65.12 -2.49
N GLY A 115 6.84 -66.09 -1.66
CA GLY A 115 6.70 -67.51 -1.97
C GLY A 115 5.23 -67.89 -2.02
N LEU A 116 4.86 -68.65 -3.04
CA LEU A 116 3.69 -69.52 -3.10
C LEU A 116 4.09 -70.79 -3.85
N GLU A 117 3.53 -71.87 -3.38
CA GLU A 117 3.91 -73.27 -3.54
C GLU A 117 3.66 -73.85 -4.94
N GLY A 118 4.35 -74.96 -5.21
CA GLY A 118 3.74 -76.16 -5.77
C GLY A 118 3.27 -76.13 -7.22
N VAL A 119 3.91 -76.96 -8.07
CA VAL A 119 3.33 -78.22 -8.55
C VAL A 119 4.22 -78.76 -9.68
N SER A 120 4.68 -79.97 -9.45
CA SER A 120 5.40 -80.84 -10.37
C SER A 120 4.44 -81.35 -11.46
N GLN A 121 4.83 -81.30 -12.74
CA GLN A 121 4.60 -82.39 -13.70
C GLN A 121 5.28 -82.13 -15.08
N PRO A 122 5.95 -83.13 -15.66
CA PRO A 122 6.55 -83.06 -17.00
C PRO A 122 5.59 -83.50 -18.14
N ARG A 123 5.99 -83.16 -19.36
CA ARG A 123 5.28 -83.25 -20.64
C ARG A 123 5.60 -84.57 -21.40
N LEU A 124 4.64 -85.00 -22.23
CA LEU A 124 4.67 -86.02 -23.32
C LEU A 124 4.80 -87.48 -22.84
N LEU A 125 3.98 -88.44 -23.27
CA LEU A 125 3.27 -88.65 -24.56
C LEU A 125 1.75 -88.84 -24.39
#